data_AF-A0A7G6A972-F1
#
_entry.id   AF-A0A7G6A972-F1
#
_cell.length_a   1.000
_cell.length_b   1.000
_cell.length_c   1.000
_cell.angle_alpha   90.00
_cell.angle_beta   90.00
_cell.angle_gamma   90.00
#
_symmetry.space_group_name_H-M   'P 1'
#
loop_
_entity.id
_entity.type
_entity.pdbx_description
1 polymer ?
#
loop_
_entity_poly.entity_id
_entity_poly.type
_entity_poly.pdbx_seq_one_letter_code
_entity_poly.pdbx_strand_id
1 'polypeptide(L)'
;MFSIDDFAKLQFLTGRWQGLNKEGKELYEEYERLDPATFRSHSYSSAAFIDPADGSTIVFKDGEIISTWGELSWRATEVKDDSAVFEPVSAPSRFSWHRVGETGLEARQRWTAEGREQEYTIRFSRVLG
;
A
#
# COMPACT_ATOMS: atom_id res chain seq x y z
N MET A 1 -12.57 4.75 -15.43
CA MET A 1 -13.29 5.01 -14.17
C MET A 1 -13.43 3.67 -13.46
N PHE A 2 -13.13 3.62 -12.17
CA PHE A 2 -13.27 2.42 -11.34
C PHE A 2 -14.69 2.25 -10.84
N SER A 3 -15.05 1.01 -10.54
CA SER A 3 -16.25 0.65 -9.78
C SER A 3 -15.91 0.34 -8.32
N ILE A 4 -16.94 0.23 -7.48
CA ILE A 4 -16.78 -0.24 -6.10
C ILE A 4 -16.27 -1.70 -6.04
N ASP A 5 -16.60 -2.51 -7.06
CA ASP A 5 -16.12 -3.88 -7.18
C ASP A 5 -14.62 -3.91 -7.51
N ASP A 6 -14.14 -2.97 -8.33
CA ASP A 6 -12.69 -2.81 -8.55
C ASP A 6 -11.98 -2.42 -7.26
N PHE A 7 -12.55 -1.49 -6.50
CA PHE A 7 -12.00 -1.11 -5.20
C PHE A 7 -12.00 -2.29 -4.21
N ALA A 8 -13.04 -3.14 -4.23
CA ALA A 8 -13.11 -4.31 -3.36
C ALA A 8 -11.98 -5.32 -3.62
N LYS A 9 -11.36 -5.33 -4.80
CA LYS A 9 -10.20 -6.19 -5.11
C LYS A 9 -9.00 -5.89 -4.22
N LEU A 10 -8.87 -4.68 -3.65
CA LEU A 10 -7.83 -4.31 -2.69
C LEU A 10 -7.87 -5.12 -1.38
N GLN A 11 -8.86 -5.98 -1.17
CA GLN A 11 -8.94 -6.90 -0.03
C GLN A 11 -7.65 -7.72 0.19
N PHE A 12 -6.84 -7.94 -0.86
CA PHE A 12 -5.64 -8.76 -0.76
C PHE A 12 -4.60 -8.11 0.16
N LEU A 13 -4.70 -6.80 0.39
CA LEU A 13 -3.86 -6.05 1.32
C LEU A 13 -4.23 -6.34 2.78
N THR A 14 -5.50 -6.61 3.08
CA THR A 14 -6.00 -6.65 4.46
C THR A 14 -5.24 -7.64 5.31
N GLY A 15 -4.69 -7.18 6.43
CA GLY A 15 -3.97 -7.99 7.42
C GLY A 15 -2.74 -7.30 7.98
N ARG A 16 -1.99 -8.07 8.78
CA ARG A 16 -0.73 -7.66 9.40
C ARG A 16 0.45 -8.24 8.65
N TRP A 17 1.46 -7.41 8.45
CA TRP A 17 2.59 -7.68 7.59
C TRP A 17 3.89 -7.26 8.26
N GLN A 18 4.92 -8.05 8.04
CA GLN A 18 6.29 -7.75 8.44
C GLN A 18 7.18 -7.75 7.20
N GLY A 19 7.96 -6.70 7.02
CA GLY A 19 8.94 -6.56 5.94
C GLY A 19 10.28 -6.05 6.45
N LEU A 20 11.21 -5.85 5.53
CA LEU A 20 12.50 -5.23 5.79
C LEU A 20 12.66 -4.01 4.88
N ASN A 21 13.07 -2.89 5.45
CA ASN A 21 13.44 -1.70 4.68
C ASN A 21 14.82 -1.89 3.99
N LYS A 22 15.26 -0.88 3.24
CA LYS A 22 16.52 -0.92 2.47
C LYS A 22 17.77 -1.05 3.34
N GLU A 23 17.67 -0.72 4.62
CA GLU A 23 18.73 -0.82 5.63
C GLU A 23 18.67 -2.14 6.41
N GLY A 24 17.73 -3.04 6.07
CA GLY A 24 17.52 -4.30 6.79
C GLY A 24 16.78 -4.14 8.12
N LYS A 25 16.22 -2.96 8.41
CA LYS A 25 15.38 -2.73 9.59
C LYS A 25 13.97 -3.27 9.33
N GLU A 26 13.42 -3.93 10.34
CA GLU A 26 12.05 -4.42 10.31
C GLU A 26 11.02 -3.28 10.15
N LEU A 27 10.02 -3.55 9.32
CA LEU A 27 8.84 -2.74 9.12
C LEU A 27 7.62 -3.59 9.45
N TYR A 28 6.67 -2.99 10.17
CA TYR A 28 5.42 -3.63 10.54
C TYR A 28 4.28 -2.79 10.02
N GLU A 29 3.40 -3.38 9.23
CA GLU A 29 2.27 -2.68 8.62
C GLU A 29 0.98 -3.47 8.81
N GLU A 30 -0.12 -2.76 9.05
CA GLU A 30 -1.46 -3.32 9.09
C GLU A 30 -2.34 -2.61 8.08
N TYR A 31 -3.08 -3.38 7.30
CA TYR A 31 -4.08 -2.87 6.37
C TYR A 31 -5.44 -3.37 6.80
N GLU A 32 -6.40 -2.46 6.90
CA GLU A 32 -7.76 -2.77 7.26
C GLU A 32 -8.74 -2.09 6.31
N ARG A 33 -9.86 -2.77 6.06
CA ARG A 33 -11.00 -2.18 5.37
C ARG A 33 -11.93 -1.61 6.43
N LEU A 34 -12.09 -0.29 6.45
CA LEU A 34 -12.96 0.38 7.42
C LEU A 34 -14.43 0.30 6.98
N ASP A 35 -14.67 0.47 5.69
CA ASP A 35 -15.99 0.43 5.08
C ASP A 35 -15.89 0.02 3.59
N PRO A 36 -17.00 -0.14 2.85
CA PRO A 36 -16.94 -0.55 1.45
C PRO A 36 -16.10 0.35 0.54
N ALA A 37 -15.91 1.63 0.87
CA ALA A 37 -15.21 2.63 0.08
C ALA A 37 -13.92 3.16 0.73
N THR A 38 -13.50 2.62 1.89
CA THR A 38 -12.31 3.09 2.62
C THR A 38 -11.43 1.95 3.10
N PHE A 39 -10.14 2.01 2.76
CA PHE A 39 -9.06 1.25 3.39
C PHE A 39 -8.17 2.19 4.19
N ARG A 40 -7.60 1.66 5.28
CA ARG A 40 -6.59 2.34 6.08
C ARG A 40 -5.38 1.44 6.23
N SER A 41 -4.21 2.04 6.23
CA SER A 41 -2.97 1.39 6.63
C SER A 41 -2.40 2.07 7.85
N HIS A 42 -1.72 1.31 8.70
CA HIS A 42 -0.89 1.82 9.78
C HIS A 42 0.48 1.15 9.76
N SER A 43 1.51 1.90 10.13
CA SER A 43 2.84 1.42 10.42
C SER A 43 3.07 1.34 11.93
N TYR A 44 3.85 0.35 12.35
CA TYR A 44 4.14 0.07 13.75
C TYR A 44 5.64 -0.08 13.98
N SER A 45 6.05 0.19 15.21
CA SER A 45 7.45 0.05 15.64
C SER A 45 7.85 -1.39 15.94
N SER A 46 6.89 -2.30 16.13
CA SER A 46 7.13 -3.69 16.52
C SER A 46 6.02 -4.65 16.08
N ALA A 47 6.32 -5.94 16.14
CA ALA A 47 5.38 -7.05 15.88
C ALA A 47 4.19 -7.13 16.85
N ALA A 48 4.12 -6.27 17.87
CA ALA A 48 2.98 -6.21 18.78
C ALA A 48 1.75 -5.52 18.15
N PHE A 49 1.95 -4.68 17.12
CA PHE A 49 0.89 -3.88 16.50
C PHE A 49 0.12 -3.01 17.51
N ILE A 50 0.87 -2.36 18.41
CA ILE A 50 0.36 -1.42 19.42
C ILE A 50 0.93 -0.03 19.09
N ASP A 51 0.14 1.01 19.36
CA ASP A 51 0.51 2.42 19.15
C ASP A 51 0.91 2.73 17.70
N PRO A 52 -0.06 2.81 16.76
CA PRO A 52 0.23 3.10 15.36
C PRO A 52 0.96 4.43 15.22
N ALA A 53 2.05 4.43 14.45
CA ALA A 53 2.92 5.59 14.31
C ALA A 53 2.45 6.55 13.20
N ASP A 54 2.15 5.99 12.04
CA ASP A 54 1.79 6.72 10.82
C ASP A 54 1.01 5.81 9.87
N GLY A 55 0.37 6.33 8.83
CA GLY A 55 -0.46 5.53 7.95
C GLY A 55 -1.03 6.27 6.75
N SER A 56 -1.58 5.49 5.81
CA SER A 56 -2.28 5.99 4.64
C SER A 56 -3.77 5.66 4.67
N THR A 57 -4.56 6.44 3.95
CA THR A 57 -5.98 6.12 3.68
C THR A 57 -6.19 6.00 2.19
N ILE A 58 -6.88 4.94 1.75
CA ILE A 58 -7.27 4.75 0.35
C ILE A 58 -8.80 4.85 0.27
N VAL A 59 -9.30 5.82 -0.50
CA VAL A 59 -10.74 6.11 -0.62
C VAL A 59 -11.20 5.91 -2.05
N PHE A 60 -12.35 5.25 -2.23
CA PHE A 60 -13.11 5.25 -3.46
C PHE A 60 -14.16 6.37 -3.44
N LYS A 61 -14.10 7.27 -4.42
CA LYS A 61 -15.07 8.36 -4.56
C LYS A 61 -15.20 8.77 -6.02
N ASP A 62 -16.43 8.93 -6.49
CA ASP A 62 -16.76 9.41 -7.84
C ASP A 62 -16.03 8.65 -8.96
N GLY A 63 -15.82 7.35 -8.77
CA GLY A 63 -15.16 6.48 -9.74
C GLY A 63 -13.62 6.59 -9.77
N GLU A 64 -13.04 7.29 -8.80
CA GLU A 64 -11.60 7.35 -8.55
C GLU A 64 -11.24 6.60 -7.27
N ILE A 65 -10.00 6.10 -7.22
CA ILE A 65 -9.41 5.52 -6.02
C ILE A 65 -8.18 6.35 -5.69
N ILE A 66 -8.18 7.01 -4.53
CA ILE A 66 -7.14 7.95 -4.10
C ILE A 66 -6.52 7.45 -2.81
N SER A 67 -5.19 7.34 -2.80
CA SER A 67 -4.40 7.09 -1.59
C SER A 67 -3.82 8.40 -1.07
N THR A 68 -3.93 8.65 0.23
CA THR A 68 -3.33 9.81 0.90
C THR A 68 -2.45 9.38 2.06
N TRP A 69 -1.32 10.05 2.23
CA TRP A 69 -0.41 9.89 3.38
C TRP A 69 0.18 11.26 3.72
N GLY A 70 -0.26 11.86 4.82
CA GLY A 70 0.04 13.27 5.12
C GLY A 70 -0.45 14.18 3.99
N GLU A 71 0.46 14.98 3.42
CA GLU A 71 0.19 15.86 2.26
C GLU A 71 0.39 15.18 0.91
N LEU A 72 0.90 13.94 0.91
CA LEU A 72 1.17 13.17 -0.30
C LEU A 72 -0.10 12.47 -0.77
N SER A 73 -0.29 12.42 -2.09
CA SER A 73 -1.43 11.76 -2.70
C SER A 73 -1.06 11.04 -3.99
N TRP A 74 -1.76 9.93 -4.22
CA TRP A 74 -1.66 9.11 -5.42
C TRP A 74 -3.05 8.73 -5.92
N ARG A 75 -3.17 8.54 -7.22
CA ARG A 75 -4.38 8.08 -7.89
C ARG A 75 -4.14 6.69 -8.47
N ALA A 76 -5.05 5.76 -8.22
CA ALA A 76 -4.96 4.44 -8.83
C ALA A 76 -5.09 4.55 -10.36
N THR A 77 -4.28 3.77 -11.07
CA THR A 77 -4.37 3.62 -12.54
C THR A 77 -4.68 2.18 -12.94
N GLU A 78 -4.45 1.22 -12.05
CA GLU A 78 -4.79 -0.18 -12.25
C GLU A 78 -5.16 -0.83 -10.91
N VAL A 79 -6.21 -1.65 -10.90
CA VAL A 79 -6.55 -2.53 -9.77
C VAL A 79 -7.01 -3.88 -10.33
N LYS A 80 -6.32 -4.94 -9.89
CA LYS A 80 -6.54 -6.35 -10.25
C LYS A 80 -6.70 -7.16 -8.96
N ASP A 81 -7.01 -8.44 -9.10
CA ASP A 81 -7.28 -9.33 -7.96
C ASP A 81 -6.05 -9.58 -7.07
N ASP A 82 -4.85 -9.35 -7.60
CA ASP A 82 -3.57 -9.57 -6.94
C ASP A 82 -2.66 -8.35 -6.92
N SER A 83 -3.08 -7.22 -7.50
CA SER A 83 -2.18 -6.08 -7.68
C SER A 83 -2.93 -4.76 -7.81
N ALA A 84 -2.26 -3.68 -7.44
CA ALA A 84 -2.76 -2.33 -7.62
C ALA A 84 -1.63 -1.36 -7.90
N VAL A 85 -1.87 -0.40 -8.79
CA VAL A 85 -0.89 0.62 -9.20
C VAL A 85 -1.45 2.00 -8.94
N PHE A 86 -0.63 2.85 -8.34
CA PHE A 86 -0.93 4.21 -7.95
C PHE A 86 0.12 5.17 -8.53
N GLU A 87 -0.32 6.09 -9.38
CA GLU A 87 0.52 7.16 -9.93
C GLU A 87 0.50 8.39 -9.01
N PRO A 88 1.62 9.12 -8.89
CA PRO A 88 1.69 10.28 -8.03
C PRO A 88 0.78 11.42 -8.53
N VAL A 89 0.07 12.05 -7.60
CA VAL A 89 -0.63 13.33 -7.83
C VAL A 89 0.17 14.46 -7.18
N SER A 90 0.53 14.30 -5.90
CA SER A 90 1.42 15.20 -5.15
C SER A 90 2.61 14.47 -4.50
N ALA A 91 2.80 13.20 -4.84
CA ALA A 91 3.86 12.35 -4.29
C ALA A 91 5.11 12.30 -5.18
N PRO A 92 6.29 11.94 -4.63
CA PRO A 92 7.55 11.92 -5.40
C PRO A 92 7.73 10.66 -6.24
N SER A 93 6.92 9.63 -6.04
CA SER A 93 7.12 8.31 -6.63
C SER A 93 5.79 7.64 -6.98
N ARG A 94 5.83 6.76 -8.00
CA ARG A 94 4.78 5.78 -8.27
C ARG A 94 4.88 4.67 -7.24
N PHE A 95 3.73 4.13 -6.84
CA PHE A 95 3.65 3.02 -5.91
C PHE A 95 2.78 1.89 -6.46
N SER A 96 3.14 0.64 -6.15
CA SER A 96 2.33 -0.52 -6.51
C SER A 96 2.41 -1.62 -5.47
N TRP A 97 1.29 -2.32 -5.32
CA TRP A 97 1.15 -3.52 -4.53
C TRP A 97 1.04 -4.75 -5.43
N HIS A 98 1.61 -5.87 -4.98
CA HIS A 98 1.45 -7.17 -5.61
C HIS A 98 1.42 -8.30 -4.58
N ARG A 99 0.36 -9.09 -4.55
CA ARG A 99 0.28 -10.30 -3.72
C ARG A 99 1.20 -11.38 -4.29
N VAL A 100 1.99 -12.00 -3.41
CA VAL A 100 2.92 -13.08 -3.78
C VAL A 100 2.59 -14.33 -2.97
N GLY A 101 1.92 -15.28 -3.61
CA GLY A 101 1.39 -16.46 -2.92
C GLY A 101 0.29 -16.09 -1.91
N GLU A 102 0.04 -16.97 -0.94
CA GLU A 102 -1.03 -16.77 0.05
C GLU A 102 -0.63 -15.86 1.21
N THR A 103 0.67 -15.80 1.53
CA THR A 103 1.20 -15.13 2.72
C THR A 103 2.22 -14.04 2.41
N GLY A 104 2.39 -13.67 1.14
CA GLY A 104 3.36 -12.67 0.71
C GLY A 104 2.70 -11.45 0.07
N LEU A 105 3.33 -10.30 0.28
CA LEU A 105 2.95 -9.04 -0.32
C LEU A 105 4.22 -8.28 -0.73
N GLU A 106 4.22 -7.69 -1.91
CA GLU A 106 5.29 -6.82 -2.39
C GLU A 106 4.76 -5.39 -2.52
N ALA A 107 5.51 -4.45 -1.96
CA ALA A 107 5.30 -3.02 -2.11
C ALA A 107 6.46 -2.45 -2.91
N ARG A 108 6.17 -1.85 -4.06
CA ARG A 108 7.20 -1.37 -4.99
C ARG A 108 7.02 0.12 -5.23
N GLN A 109 8.10 0.86 -5.03
CA GLN A 109 8.18 2.29 -5.35
C GLN A 109 9.08 2.49 -6.55
N ARG A 110 8.65 3.32 -7.51
CA ARG A 110 9.44 3.74 -8.67
C ARG A 110 9.48 5.26 -8.76
N TRP A 111 10.66 5.82 -8.95
CA TRP A 111 10.87 7.26 -9.07
C TRP A 111 11.97 7.57 -10.07
N THR A 112 12.11 8.83 -10.46
CA THR A 112 13.24 9.29 -11.28
C THR A 112 14.18 10.12 -10.42
N ALA A 113 15.47 9.78 -10.44
CA ALA A 113 16.53 10.56 -9.82
C ALA A 113 17.66 10.74 -10.84
N GLU A 114 18.16 11.96 -10.99
CA GLU A 114 19.26 12.28 -11.92
C GLU A 114 19.01 11.80 -13.37
N GLY A 115 17.75 11.89 -13.82
CA GLY A 115 17.34 11.45 -15.17
C GLY A 115 17.32 9.93 -15.37
N ARG A 116 17.49 9.14 -14.28
CA ARG A 116 17.43 7.68 -14.31
C ARG A 116 16.27 7.17 -13.47
N GLU A 117 15.64 6.12 -13.96
CA GLU A 117 14.64 5.41 -13.18
C GLU A 117 15.31 4.67 -12.03
N GLN A 118 14.71 4.79 -10.86
CA GLN A 118 15.07 4.13 -9.63
C GLN A 118 13.88 3.32 -9.14
N GLU A 119 14.18 2.28 -8.38
CA GLU A 119 13.17 1.40 -7.85
C GLU A 119 13.60 0.78 -6.53
N TYR A 120 12.62 0.55 -5.68
CA TYR A 120 12.79 -0.22 -4.47
C TYR A 120 11.56 -1.08 -4.21
N THR A 121 11.77 -2.33 -3.79
CA THR A 121 10.72 -3.29 -3.44
C THR A 121 10.90 -3.76 -2.01
N ILE A 122 9.86 -3.62 -1.20
CA ILE A 122 9.74 -4.24 0.12
C ILE A 122 8.95 -5.53 -0.06
N ARG A 123 9.53 -6.64 0.42
CA ARG A 123 8.84 -7.92 0.53
C ARG A 123 8.32 -8.07 1.95
N PHE A 124 7.02 -8.31 2.07
CA PHE A 124 6.33 -8.55 3.31
C PHE A 124 5.93 -10.01 3.42
N SER A 125 5.98 -10.51 4.65
CA SER A 125 5.38 -11.78 5.06
C SER A 125 4.22 -11.52 6.00
N ARG A 126 3.16 -12.31 5.87
CA ARG A 126 2.00 -12.26 6.75
C ARG A 126 2.41 -12.58 8.19
N VAL A 127 1.98 -11.75 9.13
CA VAL A 127 2.07 -12.08 10.56
C VAL A 127 0.79 -12.81 10.94
N LEU A 128 0.94 -14.08 11.34
CA LEU A 128 -0.16 -14.87 11.90
C LEU A 128 -0.23 -14.55 13.40
N GLY A 129 -1.41 -14.13 13.85
CA GLY A 129 -1.73 -13.95 15.26
C GLY A 129 -2.19 -15.23 15.92
#